data_AF-A0A933VNS0-F1
#
_entry.id   AF-A0A933VNS0-F1
#
_cell.length_a   1.000
_cell.length_b   1.000
_cell.length_c   1.000
_cell.angle_alpha   90.00
_cell.angle_beta   90.00
_cell.angle_gamma   90.00
#
_symmetry.space_group_name_H-M   'P 1'
#
loop_
_entity.id
_entity.type
_entity.pdbx_description
1 polymer ?
#
loop_
_entity_poly.entity_id
_entity_poly.type
_entity_poly.pdbx_seq_one_letter_code
_entity_poly.pdbx_strand_id
1 'polypeptide(L)'
;ARCDLLGADWRTWRSEDLTPDQLADEHERACFHEWLQHKFADQLADVRATGVQLIGDLAVGFAPSGADAHDFHDLLAMDMRIGAPPDEFNTDGQDWGILPFVPWRLRAALYEPFIQTVRAVLRGMDGLRMDHVMGLFRQYWVPEGGTPHDGAYVRYRSDELLAILAIEATRAGVFVVGEDLGTIEPAVHEAMARFRIAGTKVLWFEDDPPSAWPEQSLATVTTHDLPTLRAVFAKVQAGDLDDPMARRLARVTAGVDQPDAAVEVTHRALLASPSTLRLLSADDLAGATDQPNVPSSETHPNWRLRLPVPVERVMDGLGDSA
;
A
#
# COMPACT_ATOMS: atom_id res chain seq x y z
N ALA A 1 0.54 23.23 11.05
CA ALA A 1 0.57 24.61 11.57
C ALA A 1 1.97 24.98 12.05
N ARG A 2 2.46 24.41 13.17
CA ARG A 2 3.82 24.70 13.68
C ARG A 2 4.94 24.50 12.65
N CYS A 3 4.84 23.46 11.83
CA CYS A 3 5.78 23.17 10.74
C CYS A 3 5.93 24.30 9.71
N ASP A 4 4.89 25.12 9.52
CA ASP A 4 4.95 26.25 8.58
C ASP A 4 5.80 27.40 9.13
N LEU A 5 5.99 27.44 10.45
CA LEU A 5 6.75 28.48 11.15
C LEU A 5 8.18 28.02 11.47
N LEU A 6 8.34 26.77 11.88
CA LEU A 6 9.61 26.24 12.41
C LEU A 6 10.29 25.22 11.47
N GLY A 7 9.70 24.94 10.31
CA GLY A 7 10.17 23.95 9.37
C GLY A 7 9.57 22.55 9.57
N ALA A 8 9.72 21.70 8.57
CA ALA A 8 9.01 20.42 8.49
C ALA A 8 9.45 19.37 9.53
N ASP A 9 10.66 19.46 10.07
CA ASP A 9 11.18 18.47 11.01
C ASP A 9 10.97 18.90 12.46
N TRP A 10 9.96 18.32 13.10
CA TRP A 10 9.60 18.64 14.48
C TRP A 10 10.70 18.35 15.50
N ARG A 11 11.65 17.47 15.18
CA ARG A 11 12.78 17.12 16.06
C ARG A 11 13.75 18.29 16.24
N THR A 12 13.64 19.30 15.39
CA THR A 12 14.42 20.55 15.46
C THR A 12 13.74 21.65 16.27
N TRP A 13 12.46 21.51 16.58
CA TRP A 13 11.69 22.51 17.32
C TRP A 13 12.07 22.50 18.81
N ARG A 14 12.00 23.67 19.44
CA ARG A 14 12.18 23.90 20.87
C ARG A 14 10.96 24.63 21.42
N SER A 15 10.64 24.41 22.69
CA SER A 15 9.44 24.96 23.35
C SER A 15 9.39 26.49 23.41
N GLU A 16 10.54 27.16 23.26
CA GLU A 16 10.70 28.61 23.32
C GLU A 16 10.71 29.28 21.94
N ASP A 17 10.48 28.52 20.86
CA ASP A 17 10.72 28.99 19.50
C ASP A 17 9.66 29.95 18.94
N LEU A 18 8.53 30.13 19.64
CA LEU A 18 7.43 30.98 19.15
C LEU A 18 7.22 32.19 20.07
N THR A 19 7.27 33.38 19.48
CA THR A 19 6.82 34.62 20.10
C THR A 19 5.28 34.63 20.23
N PRO A 20 4.69 35.50 21.08
CA PRO A 20 3.23 35.62 21.18
C PRO A 20 2.51 35.87 19.85
N ASP A 21 3.10 36.68 18.96
CA ASP A 21 2.54 36.95 17.63
C ASP A 21 2.59 35.69 16.75
N GLN A 22 3.64 34.88 16.86
CA GLN A 22 3.75 33.61 16.14
C GLN A 22 2.80 32.54 16.71
N LEU A 23 2.46 32.58 18.00
CA LEU A 23 1.43 31.71 18.57
C LEU A 23 0.03 32.07 18.02
N ALA A 24 -0.25 33.35 17.80
CA ALA A 24 -1.49 33.79 17.16
C ALA A 24 -1.54 33.35 15.67
N ASP A 25 -0.45 33.51 14.92
CA ASP A 25 -0.32 33.02 13.54
C ASP A 25 -0.44 31.48 13.47
N GLU A 26 0.20 30.76 14.41
CA GLU A 26 0.06 29.29 14.52
C GLU A 26 -1.40 28.87 14.66
N HIS A 27 -2.18 29.57 15.49
CA HIS A 27 -3.60 29.28 15.67
C HIS A 27 -4.41 29.51 14.38
N GLU A 28 -4.21 30.63 13.68
CA GLU A 28 -4.89 30.90 12.41
C GLU A 28 -4.54 29.83 11.36
N ARG A 29 -3.28 29.44 11.26
CA ARG A 29 -2.83 28.34 10.39
C ARG A 29 -3.44 27.00 10.78
N ALA A 30 -3.55 26.71 12.08
CA ALA A 30 -4.19 25.49 12.55
C ALA A 30 -5.65 25.42 12.10
N CYS A 31 -6.40 26.51 12.25
CA CYS A 31 -7.78 26.62 11.76
C CYS A 31 -7.85 26.42 10.23
N PHE A 32 -6.90 26.98 9.47
CA PHE A 32 -6.83 26.76 8.03
C PHE A 32 -6.57 25.29 7.65
N HIS A 33 -5.62 24.63 8.32
CA HIS A 33 -5.32 23.21 8.10
C HIS A 33 -6.50 22.30 8.49
N GLU A 34 -7.20 22.61 9.58
CA GLU A 34 -8.44 21.93 9.97
C GLU A 34 -9.53 22.11 8.91
N TRP A 35 -9.69 23.32 8.38
CA TRP A 35 -10.61 23.58 7.27
C TRP A 35 -10.27 22.75 6.02
N LEU A 36 -8.99 22.58 5.68
CA LEU A 36 -8.57 21.69 4.59
C LEU A 36 -8.96 20.23 4.84
N GLN A 37 -8.81 19.72 6.07
CA GLN A 37 -9.27 18.38 6.43
C GLN A 37 -10.79 18.23 6.30
N HIS A 38 -11.55 19.26 6.68
CA HIS A 38 -12.99 19.28 6.46
C HIS A 38 -13.35 19.27 4.97
N LYS A 39 -12.63 20.02 4.13
CA LYS A 39 -12.84 20.00 2.67
C LYS A 39 -12.53 18.66 2.03
N PHE A 40 -11.49 17.97 2.49
CA PHE A 40 -11.24 16.60 2.06
C PHE A 40 -12.40 15.67 2.44
N ALA A 41 -12.92 15.77 3.66
CA ALA A 41 -14.04 14.96 4.12
C ALA A 41 -15.33 15.23 3.31
N ASP A 42 -15.63 16.50 3.00
CA ASP A 42 -16.77 16.88 2.14
C ASP A 42 -16.65 16.23 0.76
N GLN A 43 -15.49 16.37 0.11
CA GLN A 43 -15.25 15.83 -1.23
C GLN A 43 -15.31 14.29 -1.25
N LEU A 44 -14.79 13.65 -0.21
CA LEU A 44 -14.89 12.19 -0.06
C LEU A 44 -16.34 11.75 0.08
N ALA A 45 -17.15 12.49 0.84
CA ALA A 45 -18.59 12.23 0.97
C ALA A 45 -19.32 12.38 -0.36
N ASP A 46 -18.97 13.39 -1.18
CA ASP A 46 -19.52 13.58 -2.53
C ASP A 46 -19.21 12.39 -3.45
N VAL A 47 -17.98 11.86 -3.42
CA VAL A 47 -17.62 10.66 -4.18
C VAL A 47 -18.46 9.47 -3.74
N ARG A 48 -18.61 9.24 -2.44
CA ARG A 48 -19.43 8.13 -1.92
C ARG A 48 -20.91 8.28 -2.26
N ALA A 49 -21.42 9.51 -2.35
CA ALA A 49 -22.81 9.77 -2.75
C ALA A 49 -23.12 9.34 -4.20
N THR A 50 -22.10 9.11 -5.04
CA THR A 50 -22.27 8.53 -6.38
C THR A 50 -22.59 7.03 -6.36
N GLY A 51 -22.43 6.36 -5.21
CA GLY A 51 -22.60 4.91 -5.05
C GLY A 51 -21.33 4.09 -5.30
N VAL A 52 -20.20 4.73 -5.65
CA VAL A 52 -18.89 4.08 -5.72
C VAL A 52 -18.43 3.68 -4.32
N GLN A 53 -17.97 2.43 -4.20
CA GLN A 53 -17.32 1.92 -2.99
C GLN A 53 -15.82 2.20 -3.04
N LEU A 54 -15.25 2.53 -1.88
CA LEU A 54 -13.84 2.93 -1.77
C LEU A 54 -13.05 1.93 -0.94
N ILE A 55 -11.85 1.58 -1.42
CA ILE A 55 -10.89 0.77 -0.68
C ILE A 55 -9.74 1.70 -0.25
N GLY A 56 -9.58 1.88 1.05
CA GLY A 56 -8.44 2.61 1.62
C GLY A 56 -7.19 1.74 1.60
N ASP A 57 -6.02 2.35 1.56
CA ASP A 57 -4.73 1.66 1.63
C ASP A 57 -3.95 2.18 2.84
N LEU A 58 -3.71 1.31 3.82
CA LEU A 58 -2.96 1.65 5.04
C LEU A 58 -1.50 1.26 4.85
N ALA A 59 -0.66 2.27 4.65
CA ALA A 59 0.79 2.13 4.57
C ALA A 59 1.39 1.54 5.87
N VAL A 60 2.55 0.91 5.75
CA VAL A 60 3.27 0.24 6.85
C VAL A 60 3.60 1.17 8.03
N GLY A 61 3.83 2.46 7.76
CA GLY A 61 4.23 3.42 8.77
C GLY A 61 4.27 4.84 8.23
N PHE A 62 4.97 5.71 8.96
CA PHE A 62 4.99 7.14 8.72
C PHE A 62 6.40 7.72 8.80
N ALA A 63 6.57 8.89 8.17
CA ALA A 63 7.84 9.58 8.11
C ALA A 63 8.30 10.03 9.51
N PRO A 64 9.62 10.02 9.80
CA PRO A 64 10.16 10.42 11.11
C PRO A 64 9.87 11.88 11.49
N SER A 65 9.70 12.74 10.49
CA SER A 65 9.33 14.15 10.64
C SER A 65 7.81 14.40 10.60
N GLY A 66 6.99 13.36 10.46
CA GLY A 66 5.54 13.47 10.37
C GLY A 66 4.84 13.79 11.69
N ALA A 67 3.55 14.14 11.61
CA ALA A 67 2.72 14.44 12.77
C ALA A 67 2.53 13.22 13.70
N ASP A 68 2.30 12.03 13.14
CA ASP A 68 2.19 10.80 13.93
C ASP A 68 3.50 10.50 14.68
N ALA A 69 4.65 10.76 14.06
CA ALA A 69 5.94 10.61 14.71
C ALA A 69 6.13 11.60 15.86
N HIS A 70 5.68 12.85 15.69
CA HIS A 70 5.68 13.85 16.75
C HIS A 70 4.80 13.44 17.93
N ASP A 71 3.56 13.02 17.65
CA ASP A 71 2.56 12.74 18.69
C ASP A 71 2.86 11.44 19.44
N PHE A 72 3.44 10.44 18.77
CA PHE A 72 3.71 9.13 19.35
C PHE A 72 5.18 8.85 19.65
N HIS A 73 6.09 9.84 19.59
CA HIS A 73 7.54 9.64 19.68
C HIS A 73 8.00 8.78 20.88
N ASP A 74 7.33 8.89 22.03
CA ASP A 74 7.64 8.09 23.23
C ASP A 74 7.42 6.58 23.05
N LEU A 75 6.64 6.19 22.04
CA LEU A 75 6.30 4.81 21.71
C LEU A 75 7.15 4.26 20.55
N LEU A 76 7.97 5.08 19.90
CA LEU A 76 8.73 4.74 18.70
C LEU A 76 10.18 4.38 19.01
N ALA A 77 10.77 3.54 18.16
CA ALA A 77 12.22 3.34 18.15
C ALA A 77 12.84 4.38 17.21
N MET A 78 13.16 5.55 17.75
CA MET A 78 13.61 6.72 16.97
C MET A 78 14.93 6.50 16.23
N ASP A 79 15.75 5.56 16.73
CA ASP A 79 17.05 5.13 16.22
C ASP A 79 16.97 3.93 15.26
N MET A 80 15.75 3.57 14.81
CA MET A 80 15.49 2.44 13.92
C MET A 80 14.63 2.88 12.74
N ARG A 81 14.74 2.15 11.63
CA ARG A 81 13.89 2.25 10.44
C ARG A 81 13.28 0.89 10.10
N ILE A 82 12.09 0.88 9.50
CA ILE A 82 11.52 -0.33 8.91
C ILE A 82 12.13 -0.52 7.52
N GLY A 83 12.40 -1.76 7.16
CA GLY A 83 12.89 -2.13 5.84
C GLY A 83 12.58 -3.59 5.48
N ALA A 84 13.40 -4.12 4.58
CA ALA A 84 13.40 -5.53 4.19
C ALA A 84 14.85 -6.06 4.14
N PRO A 85 15.08 -7.33 4.51
CA PRO A 85 16.40 -7.93 4.36
C PRO A 85 16.78 -8.06 2.87
N PRO A 86 18.08 -8.19 2.56
CA PRO A 86 18.55 -8.67 1.27
C PRO A 86 17.84 -9.97 0.84
N ASP A 87 17.43 -10.04 -0.42
CA ASP A 87 16.82 -11.22 -1.03
C ASP A 87 17.32 -11.46 -2.47
N GLU A 88 16.74 -12.45 -3.15
CA GLU A 88 17.13 -12.86 -4.51
C GLU A 88 16.82 -11.80 -5.58
N PHE A 89 15.88 -10.88 -5.32
CA PHE A 89 15.47 -9.82 -6.23
C PHE A 89 16.17 -8.50 -5.93
N ASN A 90 16.45 -8.22 -4.66
CA ASN A 90 17.19 -7.06 -4.20
C ASN A 90 18.26 -7.48 -3.18
N THR A 91 19.48 -7.65 -3.69
CA THR A 91 20.63 -8.11 -2.89
C THR A 91 21.13 -7.09 -1.86
N ASP A 92 20.71 -5.83 -1.98
CA ASP A 92 21.10 -4.76 -1.05
C ASP A 92 20.08 -4.61 0.09
N GLY A 93 18.92 -5.30 0.00
CA GLY A 93 17.79 -5.10 0.89
C GLY A 93 17.14 -3.72 0.71
N GLN A 94 16.29 -3.34 1.66
CA GLN A 94 15.58 -2.06 1.60
C GLN A 94 15.57 -1.38 2.95
N ASP A 95 15.76 -0.06 2.96
CA ASP A 95 15.44 0.83 4.07
C ASP A 95 14.30 1.75 3.58
N TRP A 96 13.15 1.67 4.23
CA TRP A 96 11.96 2.43 3.82
C TRP A 96 11.89 3.81 4.48
N GLY A 97 12.84 4.15 5.36
CA GLY A 97 12.93 5.46 5.99
C GLY A 97 11.79 5.79 6.97
N ILE A 98 10.96 4.81 7.34
CA ILE A 98 9.81 4.97 8.26
C ILE A 98 10.11 4.39 9.64
N LEU A 99 9.45 4.93 10.68
CA LEU A 99 9.68 4.53 12.07
C LEU A 99 8.83 3.33 12.49
N PRO A 100 9.39 2.38 13.27
CA PRO A 100 8.60 1.36 13.93
C PRO A 100 8.14 1.76 15.34
N PHE A 101 6.98 1.25 15.74
CA PHE A 101 6.57 1.24 17.14
C PHE A 101 7.37 0.21 17.95
N VAL A 102 7.78 0.57 19.16
CA VAL A 102 8.35 -0.40 20.10
C VAL A 102 7.25 -1.35 20.57
N PRO A 103 7.30 -2.67 20.28
CA PRO A 103 6.14 -3.56 20.44
C PRO A 103 5.56 -3.58 21.86
N TRP A 104 6.42 -3.61 22.87
CA TRP A 104 5.96 -3.64 24.27
C TRP A 104 5.46 -2.28 24.77
N ARG A 105 5.96 -1.16 24.22
CA ARG A 105 5.45 0.17 24.55
C ARG A 105 4.08 0.39 23.91
N LEU A 106 3.91 -0.01 22.65
CA LEU A 106 2.61 0.02 21.97
C LEU A 106 1.57 -0.80 22.74
N ARG A 107 1.93 -2.01 23.19
CA ARG A 107 1.08 -2.85 24.03
C ARG A 107 0.76 -2.21 25.38
N ALA A 108 1.75 -1.59 26.04
CA ALA A 108 1.54 -0.89 27.31
C ALA A 108 0.64 0.35 27.16
N ALA A 109 0.67 1.00 26.01
CA ALA A 109 -0.24 2.06 25.60
C ALA A 109 -1.62 1.53 25.11
N LEU A 110 -1.94 0.27 25.39
CA LEU A 110 -3.20 -0.39 25.01
C LEU A 110 -3.50 -0.34 23.51
N TYR A 111 -2.45 -0.32 22.69
CA TYR A 111 -2.54 -0.23 21.23
C TYR A 111 -3.22 1.03 20.69
N GLU A 112 -3.36 2.07 21.51
CA GLU A 112 -4.12 3.27 21.17
C GLU A 112 -3.69 3.92 19.83
N PRO A 113 -2.38 4.11 19.53
CA PRO A 113 -1.97 4.64 18.22
C PRO A 113 -2.44 3.77 17.05
N PHE A 114 -2.29 2.45 17.14
CA PHE A 114 -2.73 1.52 16.08
C PHE A 114 -4.25 1.56 15.89
N ILE A 115 -5.02 1.59 16.99
CA ILE A 115 -6.48 1.71 16.95
C ILE A 115 -6.89 3.04 16.30
N GLN A 116 -6.24 4.15 16.65
CA GLN A 116 -6.52 5.46 16.06
C GLN A 116 -6.23 5.48 14.56
N THR A 117 -5.08 4.95 14.13
CA THR A 117 -4.72 4.84 12.70
C THR A 117 -5.73 3.99 11.92
N VAL A 118 -6.09 2.81 12.44
CA VAL A 118 -7.10 1.95 11.80
C VAL A 118 -8.45 2.65 11.72
N ARG A 119 -8.94 3.27 12.80
CA ARG A 119 -10.19 4.02 12.74
C ARG A 119 -10.14 5.18 11.75
N ALA A 120 -9.01 5.87 11.66
CA ALA A 120 -8.85 7.00 10.75
C ALA A 120 -8.95 6.57 9.29
N VAL A 121 -8.25 5.51 8.89
CA VAL A 121 -8.28 5.01 7.49
C VAL A 121 -9.62 4.40 7.12
N LEU A 122 -10.35 3.80 8.07
CA LEU A 122 -11.67 3.22 7.81
C LEU A 122 -12.77 4.28 7.58
N ARG A 123 -12.55 5.56 7.91
CA ARG A 123 -13.57 6.61 7.75
C ARG A 123 -13.90 6.83 6.27
N GLY A 124 -15.13 6.50 5.89
CA GLY A 124 -15.62 6.67 4.53
C GLY A 124 -15.14 5.59 3.55
N MET A 125 -14.52 4.52 4.05
CA MET A 125 -14.11 3.37 3.23
C MET A 125 -15.11 2.23 3.36
N ASP A 126 -15.13 1.36 2.36
CA ASP A 126 -15.89 0.11 2.30
C ASP A 126 -14.95 -1.11 2.33
N GLY A 127 -13.69 -0.92 1.92
CA GLY A 127 -12.59 -1.87 2.03
C GLY A 127 -11.33 -1.25 2.62
N LEU A 128 -10.43 -2.09 3.14
CA LEU A 128 -9.10 -1.71 3.58
C LEU A 128 -8.07 -2.69 3.02
N ARG A 129 -7.07 -2.18 2.30
CA ARG A 129 -5.80 -2.87 2.05
C ARG A 129 -4.86 -2.55 3.21
N MET A 130 -4.36 -3.59 3.88
CA MET A 130 -3.26 -3.50 4.84
C MET A 130 -1.96 -3.78 4.10
N ASP A 131 -1.17 -2.74 3.85
CA ASP A 131 0.13 -2.87 3.24
C ASP A 131 1.07 -3.68 4.14
N HIS A 132 1.83 -4.60 3.54
CA HIS A 132 2.74 -5.49 4.24
C HIS A 132 2.13 -6.14 5.49
N VAL A 133 1.07 -6.93 5.33
CA VAL A 133 0.31 -7.48 6.48
C VAL A 133 1.18 -8.33 7.42
N MET A 134 2.30 -8.86 6.92
CA MET A 134 3.34 -9.53 7.70
C MET A 134 3.94 -8.62 8.79
N GLY A 135 3.90 -7.30 8.60
CA GLY A 135 4.32 -6.28 9.56
C GLY A 135 3.59 -6.35 10.90
N LEU A 136 2.42 -7.00 10.96
CA LEU A 136 1.71 -7.27 12.22
C LEU A 136 2.31 -8.44 13.00
N PHE A 137 3.12 -9.29 12.36
CA PHE A 137 3.81 -10.45 12.94
C PHE A 137 5.25 -10.11 13.28
N ARG A 138 5.96 -9.50 12.34
CA ARG A 138 7.33 -9.09 12.49
C ARG A 138 7.64 -7.97 11.52
N GLN A 139 8.54 -7.07 11.91
CA GLN A 139 9.08 -6.05 11.02
C GLN A 139 10.58 -6.18 11.00
N TYR A 140 11.19 -5.97 9.85
CA TYR A 140 12.64 -5.93 9.74
C TYR A 140 13.11 -4.52 10.11
N TRP A 141 13.88 -4.42 11.19
CA TRP A 141 14.38 -3.14 11.70
C TRP A 141 15.82 -2.95 11.27
N VAL A 142 16.12 -1.78 10.71
CA VAL A 142 17.44 -1.33 10.30
C VAL A 142 17.90 -0.23 11.26
N PRO A 143 19.09 -0.33 11.89
CA PRO A 143 19.59 0.72 12.78
C PRO A 143 19.92 2.00 12.01
N GLU A 144 19.62 3.16 12.59
CA GLU A 144 19.97 4.45 12.01
C GLU A 144 21.49 4.57 11.79
N GLY A 145 21.90 4.96 10.58
CA GLY A 145 23.30 5.01 10.16
C GLY A 145 23.91 3.67 9.74
N GLY A 146 23.14 2.57 9.82
CA GLY A 146 23.50 1.27 9.27
C GLY A 146 22.94 1.04 7.86
N THR A 147 22.96 -0.21 7.42
CA THR A 147 22.41 -0.68 6.15
C THR A 147 21.40 -1.81 6.38
N PRO A 148 20.58 -2.21 5.39
CA PRO A 148 19.69 -3.35 5.53
C PRO A 148 20.40 -4.66 5.92
N HIS A 149 21.71 -4.80 5.68
CA HIS A 149 22.50 -5.95 6.15
C HIS A 149 22.67 -5.99 7.69
N ASP A 150 22.55 -4.86 8.37
CA ASP A 150 22.69 -4.73 9.83
C ASP A 150 21.36 -4.95 10.56
N GLY A 151 20.28 -5.20 9.82
CA GLY A 151 18.94 -5.30 10.37
C GLY A 151 18.59 -6.64 11.00
N ALA A 152 17.45 -6.66 11.69
CA ALA A 152 16.90 -7.87 12.29
C ALA A 152 15.37 -7.84 12.35
N TYR A 153 14.74 -9.02 12.31
CA TYR A 153 13.31 -9.14 12.55
C TYR A 153 12.96 -8.93 14.02
N VAL A 154 12.10 -7.96 14.29
CA VAL A 154 11.47 -7.70 15.59
C VAL A 154 10.03 -8.19 15.55
N ARG A 155 9.66 -9.04 16.51
CA ARG A 155 8.32 -9.66 16.58
C ARG A 155 7.30 -8.76 17.23
N TYR A 156 6.09 -8.79 16.68
CA TYR A 156 4.90 -8.13 17.18
C TYR A 156 3.88 -9.16 17.66
N ARG A 157 2.86 -8.68 18.40
CA ARG A 157 1.75 -9.50 18.88
C ARG A 157 0.65 -9.58 17.82
N SER A 158 0.90 -10.33 16.75
CA SER A 158 -0.05 -10.46 15.62
C SER A 158 -1.42 -10.96 16.05
N ASP A 159 -1.48 -11.85 17.04
CA ASP A 159 -2.73 -12.31 17.65
C ASP A 159 -3.59 -11.15 18.15
N GLU A 160 -2.98 -10.19 18.83
CA GLU A 160 -3.65 -9.01 19.40
C GLU A 160 -3.94 -7.95 18.33
N LEU A 161 -2.96 -7.67 17.44
CA LEU A 161 -3.11 -6.66 16.38
C LEU A 161 -4.15 -7.05 15.32
N LEU A 162 -4.15 -8.31 14.88
CA LEU A 162 -5.15 -8.80 13.92
C LEU A 162 -6.55 -8.83 14.55
N ALA A 163 -6.66 -9.13 15.85
CA ALA A 163 -7.94 -9.06 16.55
C ALA A 163 -8.46 -7.62 16.61
N ILE A 164 -7.60 -6.64 16.92
CA ILE A 164 -7.95 -5.22 16.90
C ILE A 164 -8.40 -4.79 15.50
N LEU A 165 -7.62 -5.12 14.47
CA LEU A 165 -7.95 -4.81 13.07
C LEU A 165 -9.33 -5.38 12.70
N ALA A 166 -9.58 -6.66 13.01
CA ALA A 166 -10.86 -7.31 12.72
C ALA A 166 -12.03 -6.68 13.49
N ILE A 167 -11.82 -6.29 14.76
CA ILE A 167 -12.84 -5.62 15.57
C ILE A 167 -13.19 -4.26 14.97
N GLU A 168 -12.20 -3.42 14.69
CA GLU A 168 -12.43 -2.07 14.17
C GLU A 168 -13.02 -2.11 12.75
N ALA A 169 -12.54 -3.00 11.88
CA ALA A 169 -13.11 -3.22 10.56
C ALA A 169 -14.57 -3.71 10.65
N THR A 170 -14.88 -4.66 11.54
CA THR A 170 -16.26 -5.14 11.76
C THR A 170 -17.16 -4.03 12.28
N ARG A 171 -16.68 -3.18 13.20
CA ARG A 171 -17.44 -2.01 13.71
C ARG A 171 -17.74 -1.00 12.61
N ALA A 172 -16.82 -0.83 11.66
CA ALA A 172 -17.00 0.05 10.51
C ALA A 172 -17.81 -0.58 9.36
N GLY A 173 -18.02 -1.90 9.38
CA GLY A 173 -18.63 -2.62 8.25
C GLY A 173 -17.72 -2.75 7.03
N VAL A 174 -16.40 -2.73 7.26
CA VAL A 174 -15.36 -2.72 6.21
C VAL A 174 -14.71 -4.09 6.08
N PHE A 175 -14.50 -4.56 4.84
CA PHE A 175 -13.70 -5.76 4.59
C PHE A 175 -12.21 -5.45 4.56
N VAL A 176 -11.37 -6.45 4.83
CA VAL A 176 -9.90 -6.29 4.87
C VAL A 176 -9.23 -7.22 3.87
N VAL A 177 -8.32 -6.66 3.10
CA VAL A 177 -7.35 -7.36 2.26
C VAL A 177 -5.97 -7.14 2.88
N GLY A 178 -5.24 -8.21 3.19
CA GLY A 178 -3.84 -8.12 3.55
C GLY A 178 -3.00 -8.22 2.29
N GLU A 179 -2.06 -7.31 2.11
CA GLU A 179 -0.97 -7.53 1.16
C GLU A 179 0.01 -8.52 1.78
N ASP A 180 -0.12 -9.77 1.35
CA ASP A 180 0.72 -10.91 1.69
C ASP A 180 1.57 -11.32 0.48
N LEU A 181 2.50 -10.47 0.05
CA LEU A 181 3.44 -10.77 -1.04
C LEU A 181 4.87 -10.91 -0.52
N GLY A 182 5.68 -11.69 -1.23
CA GLY A 182 7.06 -11.99 -0.86
C GLY A 182 7.21 -13.23 0.00
N THR A 183 8.18 -13.23 0.91
CA THR A 183 8.50 -14.42 1.74
C THR A 183 7.59 -14.50 2.96
N ILE A 184 6.56 -15.33 2.88
CA ILE A 184 5.49 -15.41 3.88
C ILE A 184 5.60 -16.70 4.68
N GLU A 185 5.56 -16.59 6.02
CA GLU A 185 5.49 -17.75 6.89
C GLU A 185 4.08 -18.36 6.85
N PRO A 186 3.92 -19.70 6.83
CA PRO A 186 2.59 -20.35 6.79
C PRO A 186 1.62 -19.88 7.87
N ALA A 187 2.13 -19.53 9.05
CA ALA A 187 1.34 -19.00 10.17
C ALA A 187 0.61 -17.68 9.84
N VAL A 188 1.11 -16.90 8.86
CA VAL A 188 0.47 -15.66 8.41
C VAL A 188 -0.85 -15.99 7.69
N HIS A 189 -0.82 -16.90 6.72
CA HIS A 189 -2.03 -17.32 5.99
C HIS A 189 -3.06 -17.96 6.92
N GLU A 190 -2.64 -18.81 7.87
CA GLU A 190 -3.54 -19.41 8.87
C GLU A 190 -4.23 -18.35 9.73
N ALA A 191 -3.48 -17.33 10.18
CA ALA A 191 -4.02 -16.26 10.98
C ALA A 191 -4.95 -15.34 10.17
N MET A 192 -4.60 -14.98 8.93
CA MET A 192 -5.46 -14.21 8.03
C MET A 192 -6.78 -14.94 7.76
N ALA A 193 -6.72 -16.24 7.47
CA ALA A 193 -7.91 -17.08 7.30
C ALA A 193 -8.80 -17.07 8.55
N ARG A 194 -8.21 -17.22 9.75
CA ARG A 194 -8.94 -17.17 11.03
C ARG A 194 -9.69 -15.86 11.24
N PHE A 195 -9.11 -14.73 10.82
CA PHE A 195 -9.75 -13.41 10.94
C PHE A 195 -10.55 -13.00 9.70
N ARG A 196 -10.68 -13.88 8.69
CA ARG A 196 -11.36 -13.63 7.41
C ARG A 196 -10.79 -12.42 6.66
N ILE A 197 -9.48 -12.26 6.73
CA ILE A 197 -8.74 -11.28 5.92
C ILE A 197 -8.43 -11.94 4.59
N ALA A 198 -8.77 -11.27 3.49
CA ALA A 198 -8.44 -11.74 2.15
C ALA A 198 -6.94 -11.60 1.86
N GLY A 199 -6.33 -12.59 1.21
CA GLY A 199 -4.98 -12.45 0.67
C GLY A 199 -4.96 -11.71 -0.67
N THR A 200 -3.78 -11.46 -1.20
CA THR A 200 -3.53 -10.78 -2.47
C THR A 200 -2.88 -11.75 -3.45
N LYS A 201 -3.44 -11.84 -4.66
CA LYS A 201 -2.96 -12.66 -5.76
C LYS A 201 -2.56 -11.78 -6.92
N VAL A 202 -1.26 -11.68 -7.17
CA VAL A 202 -0.69 -10.88 -8.26
C VAL A 202 -0.14 -11.81 -9.32
N LEU A 203 -0.60 -11.67 -10.57
CA LEU A 203 -0.21 -12.57 -11.67
C LEU A 203 1.31 -12.72 -11.80
N TRP A 204 2.08 -11.69 -11.49
CA TRP A 204 3.54 -11.69 -11.53
C TRP A 204 4.22 -12.68 -10.58
N PHE A 205 3.54 -13.11 -9.52
CA PHE A 205 4.09 -13.98 -8.49
C PHE A 205 3.46 -15.38 -8.46
N GLU A 206 2.36 -15.59 -9.18
CA GLU A 206 1.62 -16.85 -9.13
C GLU A 206 2.10 -17.83 -10.21
N ASP A 207 2.32 -19.09 -9.81
CA ASP A 207 2.62 -20.16 -10.75
C ASP A 207 1.32 -20.74 -11.35
N ASP A 208 0.30 -20.87 -10.52
CA ASP A 208 -1.03 -21.33 -10.89
C ASP A 208 -1.82 -20.28 -11.69
N PRO A 209 -2.64 -20.71 -12.66
CA PRO A 209 -3.48 -19.79 -13.43
C PRO A 209 -4.55 -19.14 -12.56
N PRO A 210 -5.09 -17.96 -12.96
CA PRO A 210 -6.14 -17.26 -12.21
C PRO A 210 -7.36 -18.11 -11.84
N SER A 211 -7.70 -19.11 -12.66
CA SER A 211 -8.83 -20.03 -12.40
C SER A 211 -8.64 -20.92 -11.17
N ALA A 212 -7.42 -21.06 -10.65
CA ALA A 212 -7.10 -21.87 -9.48
C ALA A 212 -6.92 -21.03 -8.19
N TRP A 213 -7.02 -19.70 -8.28
CA TRP A 213 -6.81 -18.83 -7.13
C TRP A 213 -7.96 -18.93 -6.11
N PRO A 214 -7.68 -18.78 -4.80
CA PRO A 214 -8.67 -18.99 -3.75
C PRO A 214 -9.73 -17.89 -3.74
N GLU A 215 -10.97 -18.24 -3.37
CA GLU A 215 -12.08 -17.28 -3.28
C GLU A 215 -11.82 -16.14 -2.29
N GLN A 216 -11.20 -16.42 -1.13
CA GLN A 216 -10.86 -15.41 -0.13
C GLN A 216 -9.57 -14.64 -0.51
N SER A 217 -9.56 -14.03 -1.69
CA SER A 217 -8.46 -13.20 -2.17
C SER A 217 -8.92 -12.02 -3.03
N LEU A 218 -8.02 -11.05 -3.17
CA LEU A 218 -8.02 -10.03 -4.20
C LEU A 218 -7.09 -10.48 -5.33
N ALA A 219 -7.64 -10.67 -6.52
CA ALA A 219 -6.89 -10.95 -7.74
C ALA A 219 -6.52 -9.65 -8.47
N THR A 220 -5.26 -9.50 -8.86
CA THR A 220 -4.80 -8.43 -9.74
C THR A 220 -3.71 -8.94 -10.68
N VAL A 221 -3.50 -8.25 -11.81
CA VAL A 221 -2.37 -8.51 -12.70
C VAL A 221 -1.08 -7.95 -12.10
N THR A 222 -1.14 -6.69 -11.70
CA THR A 222 0.00 -5.89 -11.24
C THR A 222 -0.42 -5.01 -10.05
N THR A 223 0.55 -4.37 -9.41
CA THR A 223 0.34 -3.34 -8.39
C THR A 223 1.07 -2.07 -8.80
N HIS A 224 0.93 -1.00 -8.01
CA HIS A 224 1.67 0.23 -8.25
C HIS A 224 3.20 0.05 -8.12
N ASP A 225 3.66 -0.99 -7.41
CA ASP A 225 5.08 -1.31 -7.20
C ASP A 225 5.68 -2.20 -8.31
N LEU A 226 4.88 -2.58 -9.30
CA LEU A 226 5.26 -3.60 -10.28
C LEU A 226 5.07 -3.11 -11.72
N PRO A 227 5.81 -3.68 -12.69
CA PRO A 227 5.68 -3.29 -14.10
C PRO A 227 4.25 -3.41 -14.63
N THR A 228 3.88 -2.55 -15.58
CA THR A 228 2.58 -2.66 -16.26
C THR A 228 2.52 -3.91 -17.12
N LEU A 229 1.30 -4.40 -17.43
CA LEU A 229 1.14 -5.57 -18.28
C LEU A 229 1.84 -5.38 -19.62
N ARG A 230 1.72 -4.19 -20.23
CA ARG A 230 2.36 -3.89 -21.52
C ARG A 230 3.88 -3.95 -21.47
N ALA A 231 4.49 -3.47 -20.38
CA ALA A 231 5.93 -3.58 -20.18
C ALA A 231 6.38 -5.04 -20.14
N VAL A 232 5.63 -5.90 -19.44
CA VAL A 232 5.91 -7.33 -19.37
C VAL A 232 5.63 -8.03 -20.71
N PHE A 233 4.56 -7.65 -21.41
CA PHE A 233 4.20 -8.24 -22.70
C PHE A 233 5.23 -7.94 -23.80
N ALA A 234 5.89 -6.78 -23.76
CA ALA A 234 7.00 -6.49 -24.67
C ALA A 234 8.14 -7.52 -24.55
N LYS A 235 8.40 -8.05 -23.33
CA LYS A 235 9.37 -9.14 -23.11
C LYS A 235 8.88 -10.45 -23.70
N VAL A 236 7.58 -10.76 -23.57
CA VAL A 236 6.95 -11.92 -24.23
C VAL A 236 7.13 -11.85 -25.75
N GLN A 237 6.87 -10.68 -26.35
CA GLN A 237 7.06 -10.47 -27.79
C GLN A 237 8.52 -10.59 -28.22
N ALA A 238 9.47 -10.20 -27.35
CA ALA A 238 10.90 -10.37 -27.57
C ALA A 238 11.38 -11.82 -27.35
N GLY A 239 10.53 -12.71 -26.85
CA GLY A 239 10.88 -14.10 -26.51
C GLY A 239 11.72 -14.24 -25.23
N ASP A 240 11.79 -13.20 -24.39
CA ASP A 240 12.49 -13.22 -23.11
C ASP A 240 11.65 -13.93 -22.03
N LEU A 241 11.60 -15.25 -22.11
CA LEU A 241 10.88 -16.11 -21.16
C LEU A 241 11.74 -16.55 -19.97
N ASP A 242 13.00 -16.10 -19.91
CA ASP A 242 13.84 -16.25 -18.73
C ASP A 242 13.30 -15.38 -17.59
N ASP A 243 12.74 -14.21 -17.91
CA ASP A 243 11.96 -13.39 -16.99
C ASP A 243 10.70 -14.14 -16.49
N PRO A 244 10.55 -14.37 -15.16
CA PRO A 244 9.41 -15.10 -14.61
C PRO A 244 8.05 -14.44 -14.88
N MET A 245 7.97 -13.11 -14.91
CA MET A 245 6.72 -12.38 -15.19
C MET A 245 6.32 -12.57 -16.65
N ALA A 246 7.27 -12.47 -17.58
CA ALA A 246 7.02 -12.72 -19.00
C ALA A 246 6.57 -14.17 -19.23
N ARG A 247 7.22 -15.13 -18.57
CA ARG A 247 6.83 -16.54 -18.64
C ARG A 247 5.43 -16.81 -18.10
N ARG A 248 5.02 -16.11 -17.04
CA ARG A 248 3.65 -16.19 -16.47
C ARG A 248 2.63 -15.60 -17.43
N LEU A 249 2.91 -14.40 -17.96
CA LEU A 249 2.03 -13.73 -18.91
C LEU A 249 1.83 -14.53 -20.20
N ALA A 250 2.90 -15.11 -20.74
CA ALA A 250 2.87 -15.91 -21.96
C ALA A 250 1.92 -17.13 -21.88
N ARG A 251 1.71 -17.70 -20.68
CA ARG A 251 0.73 -18.79 -20.48
C ARG A 251 -0.71 -18.31 -20.65
N VAL A 252 -0.99 -17.05 -20.30
CA VAL A 252 -2.32 -16.44 -20.39
C VAL A 252 -2.56 -15.88 -21.79
N THR A 253 -1.54 -15.30 -22.43
CA THR A 253 -1.63 -14.62 -23.72
C THR A 253 -1.18 -15.50 -24.90
N ALA A 254 -1.33 -16.83 -24.80
CA ALA A 254 -0.88 -17.75 -25.82
C ALA A 254 -1.56 -17.47 -27.19
N GLY A 255 -0.75 -17.24 -28.22
CA GLY A 255 -1.24 -16.92 -29.57
C GLY A 255 -1.77 -15.48 -29.72
N VAL A 256 -1.52 -14.61 -28.75
CA VAL A 256 -1.83 -13.18 -28.82
C VAL A 256 -0.59 -12.40 -29.22
N ASP A 257 -0.70 -11.58 -30.26
CA ASP A 257 0.42 -10.79 -30.77
C ASP A 257 0.28 -9.28 -30.48
N GLN A 258 -0.95 -8.81 -30.23
CA GLN A 258 -1.25 -7.39 -30.03
C GLN A 258 -1.32 -7.03 -28.54
N PRO A 259 -0.65 -5.96 -28.09
CA PRO A 259 -0.67 -5.54 -26.68
C PRO A 259 -2.09 -5.30 -26.11
N ASP A 260 -2.99 -4.69 -26.89
CA ASP A 260 -4.37 -4.43 -26.46
C ASP A 260 -5.13 -5.74 -26.21
N ALA A 261 -4.97 -6.72 -27.10
CA ALA A 261 -5.56 -8.04 -26.95
C ALA A 261 -4.94 -8.81 -25.77
N ALA A 262 -3.65 -8.58 -25.48
CA ALA A 262 -2.99 -9.18 -24.31
C ALA A 262 -3.58 -8.63 -23.00
N VAL A 263 -3.82 -7.32 -22.94
CA VAL A 263 -4.53 -6.67 -21.81
C VAL A 263 -5.93 -7.28 -21.65
N GLU A 264 -6.71 -7.35 -22.73
CA GLU A 264 -8.08 -7.88 -22.70
C GLU A 264 -8.14 -9.34 -22.23
N VAL A 265 -7.35 -10.23 -22.84
CA VAL A 265 -7.34 -11.67 -22.50
C VAL A 265 -6.89 -11.89 -21.06
N THR A 266 -5.89 -11.14 -20.59
CA THR A 266 -5.37 -11.28 -19.23
C THR A 266 -6.39 -10.82 -18.19
N HIS A 267 -7.01 -9.65 -18.39
CA HIS A 267 -8.05 -9.17 -17.48
C HIS A 267 -9.32 -10.03 -17.56
N ARG A 268 -9.66 -10.62 -18.72
CA ARG A 268 -10.75 -11.62 -18.80
C ARG A 268 -10.44 -12.87 -17.98
N ALA A 269 -9.20 -13.37 -18.03
CA ALA A 269 -8.77 -14.49 -17.20
C ALA A 269 -8.83 -14.15 -15.70
N LEU A 270 -8.43 -12.92 -15.33
CA LEU A 270 -8.54 -12.41 -13.97
C LEU A 270 -9.99 -12.35 -13.49
N LEU A 271 -10.89 -11.81 -14.31
CA LEU A 271 -12.32 -11.70 -14.00
C LEU A 271 -13.00 -13.08 -13.88
N ALA A 272 -12.48 -14.10 -14.55
CA ALA A 272 -12.93 -15.48 -14.44
C ALA A 272 -12.37 -16.23 -13.22
N SER A 273 -11.44 -15.64 -12.46
CA SER A 273 -10.90 -16.25 -11.24
C SER A 273 -11.99 -16.43 -10.16
N PRO A 274 -11.86 -17.41 -9.24
CA PRO A 274 -12.76 -17.55 -8.10
C PRO A 274 -12.66 -16.42 -7.06
N SER A 275 -11.58 -15.61 -7.09
CA SER A 275 -11.30 -14.54 -6.13
C SER A 275 -12.49 -13.60 -5.93
N THR A 276 -12.83 -13.29 -4.69
CA THR A 276 -13.99 -12.44 -4.36
C THR A 276 -13.82 -11.04 -4.93
N LEU A 277 -12.60 -10.49 -4.84
CA LEU A 277 -12.24 -9.19 -5.38
C LEU A 277 -11.35 -9.37 -6.62
N ARG A 278 -11.63 -8.60 -7.68
CA ARG A 278 -10.77 -8.50 -8.86
C ARG A 278 -10.46 -7.03 -9.08
N LEU A 279 -9.18 -6.68 -9.02
CA LEU A 279 -8.69 -5.33 -9.21
C LEU A 279 -8.06 -5.22 -10.61
N LEU A 280 -8.58 -4.29 -11.40
CA LEU A 280 -8.03 -3.97 -12.73
C LEU A 280 -7.20 -2.69 -12.61
N SER A 281 -6.00 -2.70 -13.18
CA SER A 281 -5.12 -1.53 -13.15
C SER A 281 -5.59 -0.47 -14.15
N ALA A 282 -5.75 0.78 -13.68
CA ALA A 282 -6.07 1.90 -14.55
C ALA A 282 -4.95 2.16 -15.56
N ASP A 283 -3.69 1.92 -15.20
CA ASP A 283 -2.53 2.01 -16.09
C ASP A 283 -2.63 1.02 -17.25
N ASP A 284 -3.04 -0.23 -16.99
CA ASP A 284 -3.22 -1.22 -18.06
C ASP A 284 -4.36 -0.80 -19.01
N LEU A 285 -5.49 -0.36 -18.45
CA LEU A 285 -6.66 0.09 -19.23
C LEU A 285 -6.38 1.36 -20.04
N ALA A 286 -5.56 2.27 -19.51
CA ALA A 286 -5.12 3.48 -20.20
C ALA A 286 -4.00 3.22 -21.22
N GLY A 287 -3.42 2.03 -21.21
CA GLY A 287 -2.35 1.64 -22.12
C GLY A 287 -0.96 2.13 -21.72
N ALA A 288 -0.73 2.38 -20.43
CA ALA A 288 0.56 2.81 -19.91
C ALA A 288 1.63 1.72 -20.05
N THR A 289 2.84 2.14 -20.42
CA THR A 289 4.04 1.29 -20.49
C THR A 289 4.98 1.51 -19.33
N ASP A 290 4.90 2.67 -18.68
CA ASP A 290 5.79 3.04 -17.60
C ASP A 290 5.20 2.62 -16.25
N GLN A 291 6.05 2.04 -15.41
CA GLN A 291 5.70 1.64 -14.05
C GLN A 291 5.50 2.89 -13.16
N PRO A 292 4.41 2.99 -12.37
CA PRO A 292 4.13 4.20 -11.60
C PRO A 292 5.07 4.42 -10.41
N ASN A 293 5.53 3.33 -9.78
CA ASN A 293 6.54 3.35 -8.72
C ASN A 293 7.54 2.20 -8.91
N VAL A 294 8.84 2.50 -8.92
CA VAL A 294 9.93 1.52 -8.85
C VAL A 294 10.48 1.56 -7.41
N PRO A 295 10.22 0.52 -6.59
CA PRO A 295 10.68 0.47 -5.21
C PRO A 295 12.17 0.74 -5.07
N SER A 296 12.55 1.51 -4.05
CA SER A 296 13.94 1.91 -3.74
C SER A 296 14.65 2.76 -4.81
N SER A 297 13.97 3.17 -5.89
CA SER A 297 14.58 4.03 -6.91
C SER A 297 14.50 5.51 -6.53
N GLU A 298 15.66 6.19 -6.55
CA GLU A 298 15.72 7.66 -6.41
C GLU A 298 15.67 8.39 -7.76
N THR A 299 15.92 7.68 -8.86
CA THR A 299 16.00 8.28 -10.21
C THR A 299 14.72 8.14 -11.01
N HIS A 300 13.87 7.17 -10.67
CA HIS A 300 12.54 7.01 -11.29
C HIS A 300 11.60 8.12 -10.80
N PRO A 301 10.74 8.68 -11.68
CA PRO A 301 9.72 9.66 -11.28
C PRO A 301 8.54 9.01 -10.52
N ASN A 302 8.84 8.33 -9.41
CA ASN A 302 7.86 7.67 -8.54
C ASN A 302 6.71 8.62 -8.19
N TRP A 303 5.47 8.14 -8.33
CA TRP A 303 4.24 8.86 -7.98
C TRP A 303 3.98 10.16 -8.77
N ARG A 304 4.69 10.36 -9.89
CA ARG A 304 4.56 11.56 -10.74
C ARG A 304 3.97 11.25 -12.11
N LEU A 305 3.91 9.97 -12.49
CA LEU A 305 3.35 9.55 -13.77
C LEU A 305 1.82 9.65 -13.70
N ARG A 306 1.24 10.25 -14.75
CA ARG A 306 -0.21 10.33 -14.95
C ARG A 306 -0.62 9.30 -15.99
N LEU A 307 -1.89 8.93 -15.99
CA LEU A 307 -2.45 8.12 -17.07
C LEU A 307 -2.12 8.76 -18.43
N PRO A 308 -1.70 7.97 -19.43
CA PRO A 308 -1.30 8.49 -20.74
C PRO A 308 -2.48 9.07 -21.55
N VAL A 309 -3.71 8.78 -21.14
CA VAL A 309 -4.95 9.31 -21.74
C VAL A 309 -5.90 9.83 -20.66
N PRO A 310 -6.80 10.79 -20.99
CA PRO A 310 -7.88 11.21 -20.09
C PRO A 310 -8.81 10.04 -19.70
N VAL A 311 -9.44 10.13 -18.54
CA VAL A 311 -10.33 9.08 -18.00
C VAL A 311 -11.49 8.81 -18.96
N GLU A 312 -12.02 9.83 -19.62
CA GLU A 312 -13.12 9.70 -20.60
C GLU A 312 -12.76 8.72 -21.72
N ARG A 313 -11.50 8.75 -22.19
CA ARG A 313 -11.03 7.81 -23.22
C ARG A 313 -10.93 6.38 -22.72
N VAL A 314 -10.55 6.20 -21.45
CA VAL A 314 -10.52 4.86 -20.83
C VAL A 314 -11.94 4.30 -20.74
N MET A 315 -12.93 5.15 -20.45
CA MET A 315 -14.33 4.77 -20.35
C MET A 315 -14.98 4.52 -21.71
N ASP A 316 -14.67 5.32 -22.74
CA ASP A 316 -15.24 5.17 -24.09
C ASP A 316 -14.83 3.85 -24.76
N GLY A 317 -13.60 3.37 -24.49
CA GLY A 317 -13.12 2.07 -24.97
C GLY A 317 -13.87 0.85 -24.39
N LEU A 318 -14.68 1.05 -23.34
CA LEU A 318 -15.55 0.02 -22.74
C LEU A 318 -16.97 0.04 -23.35
N GLY A 319 -17.30 1.03 -24.19
CA GLY A 319 -18.67 1.30 -24.66
C GLY A 319 -19.12 0.58 -25.93
N ASP A 320 -18.20 0.02 -26.73
CA ASP A 320 -18.52 -0.56 -28.05
C ASP A 320 -18.73 -2.09 -28.03
N SER A 321 -18.93 -2.69 -26.85
CA SER A 321 -19.13 -4.15 -26.71
C SER A 321 -20.28 -4.53 -25.77
N ALA A 322 -21.41 -3.83 -25.90
CA ALA A 322 -22.69 -4.22 -25.28
C ALA A 322 -23.65 -4.83 -26.31
#